data_AF-A0AAF0ZF50-F1
#
_entry.id   AF-A0AAF0ZF50-F1
#
_cell.length_a   1.000
_cell.length_b   1.000
_cell.length_c   1.000
_cell.angle_alpha   90.00
_cell.angle_beta   90.00
_cell.angle_gamma   90.00
#
_symmetry.space_group_name_H-M   'P 1'
#
loop_
_entity.id
_entity.type
_entity.pdbx_description
1 polymer ?
#
loop_
_entity_poly.entity_id
_entity_poly.type
_entity_poly.pdbx_seq_one_letter_code
_entity_poly.pdbx_strand_id
1 'polypeptide(L)'
;MTNNWFSGTVNTVMGVKKESQNNNQENIPLNGKKIVSYVAGTLAQIGLMTLTLWLVNKSFESLIKYNLDEKINISIVCLFLTFFTIRSRFFSPLDNTRSRRQYDQVIRPKWAPPPFVFPIVWMSIGVLRIVSSYLVWQKLDQNFLAIPLIVFAIHLALGDTWNTIFTVEGRYALAVPVVILGPLLSSIILAVVYGQIIPLAGWLIFPSCVWLVVASALVTRIWQLNRG
;
A
#
# COMPACT_ATOMS: atom_id res chain seq x y z
N MET A 1 -35.74 3.42 -7.42
CA MET A 1 -35.35 3.43 -5.99
C MET A 1 -34.25 2.40 -5.79
N THR A 2 -32.98 2.78 -6.00
CA THR A 2 -31.86 1.82 -6.01
C THR A 2 -31.03 1.93 -4.74
N ASN A 3 -31.23 0.97 -3.83
CA ASN A 3 -30.36 0.48 -2.75
C ASN A 3 -29.23 1.39 -2.24
N ASN A 4 -29.59 2.38 -1.41
CA ASN A 4 -28.68 3.22 -0.61
C ASN A 4 -27.84 2.43 0.43
N TRP A 5 -28.20 1.19 0.73
CA TRP A 5 -27.50 0.39 1.73
C TRP A 5 -26.13 -0.09 1.24
N PHE A 6 -26.05 -0.58 0.01
CA PHE A 6 -24.79 -1.09 -0.57
C PHE A 6 -23.74 0.01 -0.75
N SER A 7 -24.17 1.21 -1.18
CA SER A 7 -23.27 2.35 -1.29
C SER A 7 -22.75 2.79 0.08
N GLY A 8 -23.59 2.78 1.13
CA GLY A 8 -23.19 3.08 2.49
C GLY A 8 -22.06 2.18 3.01
N THR A 9 -22.21 0.86 2.84
CA THR A 9 -21.24 -0.12 3.34
C THR A 9 -19.91 -0.05 2.60
N VAL A 10 -19.94 0.09 1.26
CA VAL A 10 -18.72 0.27 0.45
C VAL A 10 -17.96 1.53 0.86
N ASN A 11 -18.67 2.62 1.15
CA ASN A 11 -18.05 3.87 1.56
C ASN A 11 -17.37 3.79 2.93
N THR A 12 -17.96 3.07 3.88
CA THR A 12 -17.36 2.82 5.19
C THR A 12 -16.10 1.97 5.08
N VAL A 13 -16.12 0.90 4.27
CA VAL A 13 -14.95 0.05 4.00
C VAL A 13 -13.83 0.83 3.28
N MET A 14 -14.19 1.81 2.46
CA MET A 14 -13.25 2.71 1.78
C MET A 14 -12.74 3.87 2.65
N GLY A 15 -13.15 3.96 3.92
CA GLY A 15 -12.69 4.98 4.87
C GLY A 15 -13.32 6.38 4.67
N VAL A 16 -14.49 6.46 4.04
CA VAL A 16 -15.17 7.74 3.73
C VAL A 16 -16.02 8.19 4.93
N LYS A 17 -15.55 9.17 5.70
CA LYS A 17 -16.32 9.80 6.81
C LYS A 17 -17.46 10.69 6.27
N LYS A 18 -18.58 10.76 6.99
CA LYS A 18 -19.59 11.83 6.82
C LYS A 18 -19.02 13.15 7.34
N GLU A 19 -19.25 14.20 6.57
CA GLU A 19 -18.58 15.50 6.64
C GLU A 19 -18.93 16.30 7.91
N SER A 20 -17.93 16.84 8.61
CA SER A 20 -18.07 18.06 9.41
C SER A 20 -17.69 19.24 8.52
N GLN A 21 -18.55 20.27 8.46
CA GLN A 21 -18.57 21.38 7.50
C GLN A 21 -17.35 22.34 7.48
N ASN A 22 -16.12 21.93 7.81
CA ASN A 22 -15.04 22.90 8.00
C ASN A 22 -13.64 22.52 7.49
N ASN A 23 -13.55 21.75 6.39
CA ASN A 23 -12.26 21.55 5.74
C ASN A 23 -12.23 22.24 4.37
N ASN A 24 -11.97 23.55 4.38
CA ASN A 24 -11.22 24.16 3.28
C ASN A 24 -9.84 23.48 3.27
N GLN A 25 -9.73 22.33 2.61
CA GLN A 25 -8.45 21.93 2.00
C GLN A 25 -8.17 22.97 0.93
N GLU A 26 -7.59 24.11 1.34
CA GLU A 26 -6.90 24.99 0.42
C GLU A 26 -6.02 24.11 -0.46
N ASN A 27 -6.18 24.23 -1.78
CA ASN A 27 -5.32 23.59 -2.75
C ASN A 27 -3.91 24.17 -2.59
N ILE A 28 -3.16 23.72 -1.56
CA ILE A 28 -1.82 24.19 -1.28
C ILE A 28 -1.01 23.94 -2.57
N PRO A 29 -0.47 24.99 -3.21
CA PRO A 29 0.26 24.82 -4.46
C PRO A 29 1.43 23.87 -4.23
N LEU A 30 1.74 23.06 -5.25
CA LEU A 30 2.88 22.16 -5.17
C LEU A 30 4.16 23.00 -5.05
N ASN A 31 4.71 23.06 -3.84
CA ASN A 31 5.94 23.80 -3.51
C ASN A 31 6.98 22.81 -2.97
N GLY A 32 8.27 23.17 -3.01
CA GLY A 32 9.37 22.36 -2.49
C GLY A 32 9.13 21.87 -1.06
N LYS A 33 8.51 22.69 -0.20
CA LYS A 33 8.10 22.28 1.16
C LYS A 33 7.18 21.05 1.19
N LYS A 34 6.25 20.94 0.23
CA LYS A 34 5.34 19.78 0.13
C LYS A 34 6.05 18.54 -0.39
N ILE A 35 6.97 18.69 -1.35
CA ILE A 35 7.81 17.58 -1.82
C ILE A 35 8.65 17.04 -0.67
N VAL A 36 9.28 17.93 0.11
CA VAL A 36 10.03 17.56 1.32
C VAL A 36 9.14 16.83 2.32
N SER A 37 7.89 17.28 2.52
CA SER A 37 6.93 16.59 3.39
C SER A 37 6.63 15.16 2.93
N TYR A 38 6.49 14.90 1.62
CA TYR A 38 6.27 13.54 1.10
C TYR A 38 7.49 12.66 1.32
N VAL A 39 8.68 13.17 1.02
CA VAL A 39 9.93 12.42 1.21
C VAL A 39 10.15 12.13 2.69
N ALA A 40 10.05 13.13 3.56
CA ALA A 40 10.21 12.97 5.00
C ALA A 40 9.17 12.02 5.59
N GLY A 41 7.90 12.14 5.20
CA GLY A 41 6.84 11.23 5.63
C GLY A 41 7.09 9.79 5.20
N THR A 42 7.54 9.59 3.95
CA THR A 42 7.89 8.26 3.43
C THR A 42 9.07 7.65 4.19
N LEU A 43 10.14 8.42 4.42
CA LEU A 43 11.31 7.96 5.16
C LEU A 43 10.99 7.64 6.62
N ALA A 44 10.17 8.47 7.28
CA ALA A 44 9.69 8.21 8.63
C ALA A 44 8.86 6.92 8.68
N GLN A 45 7.97 6.70 7.70
CA GLN A 45 7.21 5.46 7.59
C GLN A 45 8.12 4.23 7.41
N ILE A 46 9.11 4.31 6.51
CA ILE A 46 10.10 3.24 6.30
C ILE A 46 10.86 2.94 7.60
N GLY A 47 11.32 3.98 8.31
CA GLY A 47 12.02 3.84 9.58
C GLY A 47 11.17 3.15 10.64
N LEU A 48 9.90 3.57 10.79
CA LEU A 48 8.97 2.98 11.75
C LEU A 48 8.60 1.53 11.41
N MET A 49 8.41 1.22 10.12
CA MET A 49 8.17 -0.14 9.66
C MET A 49 9.39 -1.04 9.89
N THR A 50 10.59 -0.54 9.63
CA THR A 50 11.84 -1.26 9.89
C THR A 50 12.06 -1.49 11.39
N LEU A 51 11.77 -0.50 12.22
CA LEU A 51 11.78 -0.63 13.68
C LEU A 51 10.78 -1.70 14.15
N THR A 52 9.61 -1.76 13.52
CA THR A 52 8.60 -2.79 13.83
C THR A 52 9.11 -4.19 13.45
N LEU A 53 9.74 -4.34 12.27
CA LEU A 53 10.39 -5.60 11.90
C LEU A 53 11.48 -5.99 12.91
N TRP A 54 12.26 -5.01 13.39
CA TRP A 54 13.29 -5.24 14.41
C TRP A 54 12.70 -5.73 15.74
N LEU A 55 11.66 -5.04 16.23
CA LEU A 55 10.95 -5.40 17.46
C LEU A 55 10.39 -6.82 17.37
N VAL A 56 9.69 -7.13 16.28
CA VAL A 56 9.11 -8.45 16.06
C VAL A 56 10.19 -9.51 15.93
N ASN A 57 11.29 -9.24 15.23
CA ASN A 57 12.43 -10.17 15.15
C ASN A 57 12.96 -10.51 16.54
N LYS A 58 13.15 -9.50 17.40
CA LYS A 58 13.66 -9.68 18.76
C LYS A 58 12.69 -10.46 19.65
N SER A 59 11.39 -10.17 19.54
CA SER A 59 10.35 -10.94 20.23
C SER A 59 10.30 -12.38 19.73
N PHE A 60 10.47 -12.61 18.43
CA PHE A 60 10.41 -13.95 17.84
C PHE A 60 11.62 -14.81 18.25
N GLU A 61 12.84 -14.25 18.25
CA GLU A 61 14.03 -14.89 18.83
C GLU A 61 13.79 -15.33 20.28
N SER A 62 13.08 -14.49 21.04
CA SER A 62 12.73 -14.80 22.43
C SER A 62 11.68 -15.92 22.53
N LEU A 63 10.70 -15.95 21.62
CA LEU A 63 9.65 -16.98 21.56
C LEU A 63 10.17 -18.36 21.14
N ILE A 64 11.13 -18.42 20.20
CA ILE A 64 11.79 -19.68 19.80
C ILE A 64 12.41 -20.38 21.01
N LYS A 65 12.94 -19.62 21.98
CA LYS A 65 13.50 -20.16 23.23
C LYS A 65 12.48 -20.93 24.07
N TYR A 66 11.18 -20.62 23.94
CA TYR A 66 10.11 -21.30 24.67
C TYR A 66 9.57 -22.55 23.96
N ASN A 67 10.14 -22.93 22.80
CA ASN A 67 9.78 -24.13 22.03
C ASN A 67 8.26 -24.29 21.81
N LEU A 68 7.59 -23.21 21.43
CA LEU A 68 6.16 -23.20 21.12
C LEU A 68 5.85 -24.13 19.93
N ASP A 69 4.61 -24.65 19.89
CA ASP A 69 4.10 -25.43 18.76
C ASP A 69 4.27 -24.66 17.44
N GLU A 70 4.77 -25.34 16.42
CA GLU A 70 5.04 -24.80 15.09
C GLU A 70 3.79 -24.09 14.52
N LYS A 71 2.61 -24.68 14.71
CA LYS A 71 1.33 -24.09 14.22
C LYS A 71 1.04 -22.73 14.83
N ILE A 72 1.40 -22.53 16.09
CA ILE A 72 1.21 -21.26 16.80
C ILE A 72 2.17 -20.21 16.22
N ASN A 73 3.43 -20.57 16.00
CA ASN A 73 4.43 -19.69 15.39
C ASN A 73 3.99 -19.23 13.99
N ILE A 74 3.53 -20.16 13.16
CA ILE A 74 3.00 -19.86 11.82
C ILE A 74 1.83 -18.87 11.92
N SER A 75 0.89 -19.13 12.81
CA SER A 75 -0.29 -18.28 13.00
C SER A 75 0.09 -16.86 13.40
N ILE A 76 1.02 -16.70 14.34
CA ILE A 76 1.52 -15.39 14.79
C ILE A 76 2.16 -14.63 13.63
N VAL A 77 3.02 -15.30 12.86
CA VAL A 77 3.73 -14.69 11.72
C VAL A 77 2.74 -14.29 10.63
N CYS A 78 1.78 -15.14 10.28
CA CYS A 78 0.77 -14.82 9.28
C CYS A 78 -0.11 -13.65 9.73
N LEU A 79 -0.50 -13.59 11.01
CA LEU A 79 -1.24 -12.47 11.57
C LEU A 79 -0.43 -11.17 11.50
N PHE A 80 0.85 -11.23 11.87
CA PHE A 80 1.75 -10.08 11.77
C PHE A 80 1.88 -9.59 10.33
N LEU A 81 2.20 -10.48 9.38
CA LEU A 81 2.34 -10.12 7.96
C LEU A 81 1.03 -9.59 7.37
N THR A 82 -0.11 -10.12 7.81
CA THR A 82 -1.44 -9.61 7.43
C THR A 82 -1.64 -8.19 7.92
N PHE A 83 -1.38 -7.93 9.20
CA PHE A 83 -1.44 -6.58 9.77
C PHE A 83 -0.48 -5.64 9.04
N PHE A 84 0.78 -6.06 8.86
CA PHE A 84 1.83 -5.27 8.23
C PHE A 84 1.50 -4.89 6.79
N THR A 85 0.87 -5.80 6.03
CA THR A 85 0.48 -5.58 4.63
C THR A 85 -0.79 -4.74 4.49
N ILE A 86 -1.83 -5.03 5.28
CA ILE A 86 -3.15 -4.37 5.14
C ILE A 86 -3.16 -3.01 5.84
N ARG A 87 -2.44 -2.87 6.96
CA ARG A 87 -2.41 -1.69 7.81
C ARG A 87 -1.09 -0.93 7.72
N SER A 88 -0.32 -1.08 6.63
CA SER A 88 0.94 -0.32 6.43
C SER A 88 0.76 1.20 6.63
N ARG A 89 -0.41 1.74 6.25
CA ARG A 89 -0.78 3.15 6.43
C ARG A 89 -0.82 3.62 7.87
N PHE A 90 -0.99 2.71 8.83
CA PHE A 90 -0.93 3.05 10.25
C PHE A 90 0.44 3.66 10.62
N PHE A 91 1.50 3.26 9.91
CA PHE A 91 2.85 3.77 10.10
C PHE A 91 3.12 5.07 9.33
N SER A 92 2.19 5.53 8.48
CA SER A 92 2.37 6.72 7.66
C SER A 92 2.04 7.99 8.44
N PRO A 93 2.97 8.96 8.54
CA PRO A 93 2.66 10.28 9.10
C PRO A 93 1.78 11.15 8.18
N LEU A 94 1.58 10.72 6.93
CA LEU A 94 0.78 11.45 5.94
C LEU A 94 -0.71 11.22 6.19
N ASP A 95 -1.51 12.28 6.08
CA ASP A 95 -2.97 12.17 6.17
C ASP A 95 -3.51 11.29 5.04
N ASN A 96 -4.33 10.32 5.41
CA ASN A 96 -4.93 9.33 4.51
C ASN A 96 -6.45 9.41 4.46
N THR A 97 -7.05 10.45 5.05
CA THR A 97 -8.50 10.65 5.06
C THR A 97 -8.98 11.16 3.70
N ARG A 98 -10.00 10.50 3.13
CA ARG A 98 -10.58 10.89 1.83
C ARG A 98 -11.86 11.68 2.03
N SER A 99 -11.99 12.81 1.36
CA SER A 99 -13.29 13.50 1.25
C SER A 99 -14.15 12.83 0.18
N ARG A 100 -15.44 12.64 0.45
CA ARG A 100 -16.39 12.05 -0.52
C ARG A 100 -16.54 12.92 -1.77
N ARG A 101 -16.54 14.24 -1.58
CA ARG A 101 -16.81 15.24 -2.61
C ARG A 101 -15.76 15.25 -3.73
N GLN A 102 -14.49 15.05 -3.39
CA GLN A 102 -13.42 14.95 -4.40
C GLN A 102 -13.54 13.70 -5.26
N TYR A 103 -14.08 12.59 -4.76
CA TYR A 103 -14.20 11.34 -5.51
C TYR A 103 -15.24 11.43 -6.65
N ASP A 104 -16.34 12.15 -6.42
CA ASP A 104 -17.46 12.22 -7.36
C ASP A 104 -17.23 13.23 -8.51
N GLN A 105 -16.28 14.16 -8.34
CA GLN A 105 -15.97 15.20 -9.32
C GLN A 105 -14.94 14.77 -10.37
N VAL A 106 -14.32 13.60 -10.22
CA VAL A 106 -13.25 13.13 -11.13
C VAL A 106 -13.82 12.54 -12.40
N ILE A 107 -13.43 13.10 -13.55
CA ILE A 107 -13.72 12.51 -14.86
C ILE A 107 -12.83 11.29 -15.06
N ARG A 108 -13.43 10.11 -15.29
CA ARG A 108 -12.72 8.83 -15.48
C ARG A 108 -12.85 8.35 -16.93
N PRO A 109 -11.85 7.62 -17.47
CA PRO A 109 -11.95 7.06 -18.81
C PRO A 109 -13.05 5.98 -18.87
N LYS A 110 -13.68 5.81 -20.04
CA LYS A 110 -14.76 4.82 -20.26
C LYS A 110 -14.35 3.37 -19.95
N TRP A 111 -13.06 3.05 -20.07
CA TRP A 111 -12.51 1.72 -19.81
C TRP A 111 -12.14 1.50 -18.33
N ALA A 112 -12.27 2.51 -17.47
CA ALA A 112 -11.92 2.38 -16.06
C ALA A 112 -12.70 1.21 -15.42
N PRO A 113 -12.03 0.34 -14.65
CA PRO A 113 -12.71 -0.73 -13.94
C PRO A 113 -13.82 -0.18 -13.02
N PRO A 114 -14.93 -0.90 -12.84
CA PRO A 114 -15.94 -0.53 -11.86
C PRO A 114 -15.34 -0.37 -10.44
N PRO A 115 -15.88 0.53 -9.59
CA PRO A 115 -15.31 0.82 -8.28
C PRO A 115 -15.11 -0.40 -7.36
N PHE A 116 -15.96 -1.43 -7.48
CA PHE A 116 -15.87 -2.65 -6.67
C PHE A 116 -14.71 -3.58 -7.09
N VAL A 117 -14.17 -3.44 -8.30
CA VAL A 117 -13.05 -4.28 -8.77
C VAL A 117 -11.77 -3.92 -8.02
N PHE A 118 -11.56 -2.65 -7.69
CA PHE A 118 -10.37 -2.18 -6.99
C PHE A 118 -10.14 -2.91 -5.65
N PRO A 119 -11.08 -2.94 -4.68
CA PRO A 119 -10.86 -3.64 -3.42
C PRO A 119 -10.65 -5.14 -3.62
N ILE A 120 -11.32 -5.79 -4.58
CA ILE A 120 -11.13 -7.23 -4.86
C ILE A 120 -9.70 -7.51 -5.32
N VAL A 121 -9.20 -6.73 -6.28
CA VAL A 121 -7.85 -6.91 -6.83
C VAL A 121 -6.79 -6.59 -5.77
N TRP A 122 -6.94 -5.50 -5.02
CA TRP A 122 -6.00 -5.14 -3.96
C TRP A 122 -5.99 -6.14 -2.80
N MET A 123 -7.14 -6.69 -2.42
CA MET A 123 -7.20 -7.76 -1.41
C MET A 123 -6.51 -9.02 -1.90
N SER A 124 -6.74 -9.41 -3.17
CA SER A 124 -6.10 -10.58 -3.78
C SER A 124 -4.58 -10.42 -3.82
N ILE A 125 -4.10 -9.25 -4.27
CA ILE A 125 -2.67 -8.89 -4.24
C ILE A 125 -2.11 -8.90 -2.81
N GLY A 126 -2.88 -8.41 -1.83
CA GLY A 126 -2.50 -8.43 -0.43
C GLY A 126 -2.23 -9.84 0.08
N VAL A 127 -3.14 -10.79 -0.21
CA VAL A 127 -2.97 -12.21 0.14
C VAL A 127 -1.71 -12.79 -0.51
N LEU A 128 -1.50 -12.55 -1.81
CA LEU A 128 -0.32 -13.04 -2.53
C LEU A 128 0.99 -12.50 -1.93
N ARG A 129 1.02 -11.22 -1.57
CA ARG A 129 2.16 -10.61 -0.87
C ARG A 129 2.42 -11.25 0.48
N ILE A 130 1.38 -11.49 1.29
CA ILE A 130 1.52 -12.14 2.60
C ILE A 130 2.11 -13.54 2.44
N VAL A 131 1.56 -14.36 1.54
CA VAL A 131 2.08 -15.71 1.26
C VAL A 131 3.52 -15.66 0.77
N SER A 132 3.82 -14.74 -0.15
CA SER A 132 5.16 -14.57 -0.69
C SER A 132 6.18 -14.16 0.39
N SER A 133 5.85 -13.19 1.23
CA SER A 133 6.73 -12.72 2.30
C SER A 133 6.94 -13.79 3.36
N TYR A 134 5.92 -14.60 3.64
CA TYR A 134 6.03 -15.74 4.54
C TYR A 134 7.01 -16.80 4.02
N LEU A 135 6.93 -17.16 2.74
CA LEU A 135 7.87 -18.12 2.11
C LEU A 135 9.31 -17.61 2.17
N VAL A 136 9.52 -16.33 1.86
CA VAL A 136 10.86 -15.70 1.92
C VAL A 136 11.37 -15.65 3.35
N TRP A 137 10.54 -15.27 4.31
CA TRP A 137 10.88 -15.25 5.73
C TRP A 137 11.32 -16.63 6.25
N GLN A 138 10.57 -17.69 5.91
CA GLN A 138 10.96 -19.07 6.27
C GLN A 138 12.34 -19.45 5.72
N LYS A 139 12.65 -19.02 4.51
CA LYS A 139 13.91 -19.39 3.83
C LYS A 139 15.12 -18.59 4.29
N LEU A 140 14.90 -17.46 4.96
CA LEU A 140 15.93 -16.57 5.49
C LEU A 140 16.07 -16.74 7.00
N ASP A 141 16.06 -17.99 7.46
CA ASP A 141 16.24 -18.36 8.88
C ASP A 141 15.27 -17.63 9.82
N GLN A 142 14.05 -17.38 9.35
CA GLN A 142 13.00 -16.72 10.13
C GLN A 142 13.38 -15.30 10.61
N ASN A 143 14.26 -14.63 9.86
CA ASN A 143 14.75 -13.29 10.18
C ASN A 143 13.92 -12.19 9.50
N PHE A 144 13.16 -11.42 10.29
CA PHE A 144 12.35 -10.29 9.80
C PHE A 144 13.18 -9.09 9.33
N LEU A 145 14.45 -9.00 9.73
CA LEU A 145 15.37 -7.93 9.32
C LEU A 145 16.20 -8.28 8.09
N ALA A 146 15.94 -9.43 7.47
CA ALA A 146 16.59 -9.75 6.22
C ALA A 146 16.25 -8.70 5.14
N ILE A 147 17.25 -8.33 4.33
CA ILE A 147 17.14 -7.27 3.32
C ILE A 147 15.87 -7.40 2.46
N PRO A 148 15.46 -8.59 1.98
CA PRO A 148 14.22 -8.74 1.20
C PRO A 148 12.95 -8.23 1.92
N LEU A 149 12.83 -8.44 3.23
CA LEU A 149 11.66 -7.99 3.99
C LEU A 149 11.70 -6.47 4.27
N ILE A 150 12.89 -5.87 4.35
CA ILE A 150 13.05 -4.41 4.38
C ILE A 150 12.63 -3.80 3.04
N VAL A 151 13.03 -4.41 1.91
CA VAL A 151 12.59 -3.99 0.57
C VAL A 151 11.06 -4.05 0.44
N PHE A 152 10.42 -5.06 1.03
CA PHE A 152 8.97 -5.13 1.10
C PHE A 152 8.34 -3.99 1.90
N ALA A 153 8.91 -3.64 3.05
CA ALA A 153 8.46 -2.49 3.83
C ALA A 153 8.57 -1.17 3.04
N ILE A 154 9.68 -0.98 2.31
CA ILE A 154 9.89 0.18 1.42
C ILE A 154 8.83 0.21 0.32
N HIS A 155 8.54 -0.93 -0.32
CA HIS A 155 7.51 -1.03 -1.36
C HIS A 155 6.13 -0.60 -0.85
N LEU A 156 5.74 -1.03 0.35
CA LEU A 156 4.48 -0.63 0.97
C LEU A 156 4.43 0.88 1.27
N ALA A 157 5.50 1.44 1.85
CA ALA A 157 5.58 2.87 2.15
C ALA A 157 5.47 3.75 0.89
N LEU A 158 6.13 3.37 -0.20
CA LEU A 158 6.01 4.07 -1.49
C LEU A 158 4.58 4.02 -2.04
N GLY A 159 3.90 2.87 -1.89
CA GLY A 159 2.50 2.72 -2.27
C GLY A 159 1.54 3.60 -1.46
N ASP A 160 1.80 3.75 -0.17
CA ASP A 160 1.01 4.61 0.71
C ASP A 160 1.19 6.09 0.40
N THR A 161 2.43 6.54 0.19
CA THR A 161 2.72 7.91 -0.25
C THR A 161 2.04 8.23 -1.59
N TRP A 162 2.09 7.30 -2.55
CA TRP A 162 1.35 7.46 -3.81
C TRP A 162 -0.17 7.59 -3.56
N ASN A 163 -0.73 6.75 -2.70
CA ASN A 163 -2.16 6.79 -2.39
C ASN A 163 -2.58 8.14 -1.77
N THR A 164 -1.77 8.73 -0.89
CA THR A 164 -2.00 10.07 -0.36
C THR A 164 -2.03 11.11 -1.48
N ILE A 165 -0.97 11.15 -2.31
CA ILE A 165 -0.84 12.14 -3.40
C ILE A 165 -2.00 12.04 -4.39
N PHE A 166 -2.36 10.82 -4.80
CA PHE A 166 -3.39 10.60 -5.80
C PHE A 166 -4.81 10.74 -5.24
N THR A 167 -5.11 10.10 -4.11
CA THR A 167 -6.51 9.92 -3.68
C THR A 167 -6.96 10.88 -2.59
N VAL A 168 -6.04 11.37 -1.76
CA VAL A 168 -6.37 12.33 -0.70
C VAL A 168 -6.22 13.75 -1.24
N GLU A 169 -5.09 14.03 -1.88
CA GLU A 169 -4.79 15.38 -2.34
C GLU A 169 -5.23 15.64 -3.80
N GLY A 170 -5.61 14.61 -4.56
CA GLY A 170 -6.07 14.78 -5.93
C GLY A 170 -5.01 15.34 -6.89
N ARG A 171 -3.71 15.20 -6.57
CA ARG A 171 -2.61 15.77 -7.37
C ARG A 171 -2.24 14.89 -8.56
N TYR A 172 -3.14 14.81 -9.55
CA TYR A 172 -3.03 13.84 -10.65
C TYR A 172 -1.74 13.98 -11.47
N ALA A 173 -1.27 15.21 -11.72
CA ALA A 173 -0.03 15.44 -12.47
C ALA A 173 1.20 14.83 -11.78
N LEU A 174 1.31 15.00 -10.46
CA LEU A 174 2.40 14.44 -9.65
C LEU A 174 2.24 12.93 -9.44
N ALA A 175 1.00 12.44 -9.34
CA ALA A 175 0.71 11.04 -9.12
C ALA A 175 1.21 10.12 -10.25
N VAL A 176 1.34 10.61 -11.49
CA VAL A 176 1.82 9.83 -12.65
C VAL A 176 3.29 9.39 -12.52
N PRO A 177 4.28 10.29 -12.37
CA PRO A 177 5.65 9.86 -12.16
C PRO A 177 5.82 9.11 -10.84
N VAL A 178 5.06 9.49 -9.80
CA VAL A 178 5.13 8.82 -8.49
C VAL A 178 4.65 7.37 -8.55
N VAL A 179 3.57 7.03 -9.27
CA VAL A 179 3.12 5.63 -9.38
C VAL A 179 4.11 4.75 -10.12
N ILE A 180 4.77 5.31 -11.15
CA ILE A 180 5.75 4.58 -11.98
C ILE A 180 7.04 4.35 -11.19
N LEU A 181 7.62 5.42 -10.62
CA LEU A 181 8.91 5.36 -9.91
C LEU A 181 8.80 4.81 -8.48
N GLY A 182 7.62 4.94 -7.86
CA GLY A 182 7.36 4.45 -6.51
C GLY A 182 6.88 3.00 -6.53
N PRO A 183 5.56 2.75 -6.42
CA PRO A 183 5.04 1.40 -6.24
C PRO A 183 5.32 0.46 -7.42
N LEU A 184 5.23 0.90 -8.69
CA LEU A 184 5.50 0.01 -9.83
C LEU A 184 6.95 -0.47 -9.85
N LEU A 185 7.92 0.47 -9.85
CA LEU A 185 9.34 0.12 -9.86
C LEU A 185 9.72 -0.71 -8.62
N SER A 186 9.29 -0.30 -7.43
CA SER A 186 9.58 -1.08 -6.21
C SER A 186 8.92 -2.47 -6.20
N SER A 187 7.75 -2.64 -6.83
CA SER A 187 7.12 -3.96 -7.00
C SER A 187 7.93 -4.89 -7.89
N ILE A 188 8.52 -4.35 -8.96
CA ILE A 188 9.39 -5.11 -9.86
C ILE A 188 10.67 -5.51 -9.12
N ILE A 189 11.30 -4.58 -8.41
CA ILE A 189 12.49 -4.86 -7.59
C ILE A 189 12.17 -5.94 -6.56
N LEU A 190 11.04 -5.82 -5.86
CA LEU A 190 10.60 -6.80 -4.88
C LEU A 190 10.41 -8.19 -5.51
N ALA A 191 9.77 -8.28 -6.67
CA ALA A 191 9.57 -9.55 -7.38
C ALA A 191 10.91 -10.22 -7.74
N VAL A 192 11.89 -9.43 -8.20
CA VAL A 192 13.23 -9.94 -8.52
C VAL A 192 13.96 -10.41 -7.26
N VAL A 193 13.99 -9.57 -6.22
CA VAL A 193 14.65 -9.90 -4.95
C VAL A 193 14.04 -11.15 -4.32
N TYR A 194 12.71 -11.28 -4.32
CA TYR A 194 12.02 -12.47 -3.80
C TYR A 194 12.27 -13.69 -4.68
N GLY A 195 12.24 -13.52 -6.00
CA GLY A 195 12.53 -14.57 -6.97
C GLY A 195 13.94 -15.15 -6.86
N GLN A 196 14.92 -14.33 -6.46
CA GLN A 196 16.29 -14.78 -6.19
C GLN A 196 16.40 -15.68 -4.95
N ILE A 197 15.50 -15.54 -3.97
CA ILE A 197 15.44 -16.42 -2.79
C ILE A 197 14.63 -17.68 -3.11
N ILE A 198 13.42 -17.49 -3.64
CA ILE A 198 12.51 -18.55 -4.07
C ILE A 198 11.78 -18.10 -5.34
N PRO A 199 11.91 -18.81 -6.48
CA PRO A 199 11.25 -18.42 -7.73
C PRO A 199 9.72 -18.23 -7.58
N LEU A 200 9.06 -19.11 -6.83
CA LEU A 200 7.62 -19.00 -6.54
C LEU A 200 7.26 -17.69 -5.84
N ALA A 201 8.07 -17.21 -4.89
CA ALA A 201 7.82 -15.95 -4.19
C ALA A 201 7.84 -14.76 -5.16
N GLY A 202 8.82 -14.72 -6.08
CA GLY A 202 8.84 -13.71 -7.15
C GLY A 202 7.59 -13.74 -8.03
N TRP A 203 7.15 -14.93 -8.43
CA TRP A 203 5.92 -15.11 -9.23
C TRP A 203 4.65 -14.67 -8.50
N LEU A 204 4.56 -14.87 -7.18
CA LEU A 204 3.42 -14.40 -6.38
C LEU A 204 3.32 -12.86 -6.34
N ILE A 205 4.44 -12.14 -6.48
CA ILE A 205 4.44 -10.67 -6.57
C ILE A 205 4.05 -10.18 -7.97
N PHE A 206 4.31 -10.96 -9.02
CA PHE A 206 4.10 -10.56 -10.42
C PHE A 206 2.69 -10.01 -10.75
N PRO A 207 1.57 -10.58 -10.27
CA PRO A 207 0.24 -10.00 -10.47
C PRO A 207 0.10 -8.55 -10.00
N SER A 208 0.85 -8.18 -8.95
CA SER A 208 0.86 -6.80 -8.46
C SER A 208 1.58 -5.83 -9.40
N CYS A 209 2.64 -6.27 -10.08
CA CYS A 209 3.30 -5.49 -11.12
C CYS A 209 2.35 -5.22 -12.29
N VAL A 210 1.63 -6.25 -12.76
CA VAL A 210 0.64 -6.12 -13.85
C VAL A 210 -0.45 -5.11 -13.47
N TRP A 211 -0.99 -5.23 -12.26
CA TRP A 211 -2.00 -4.28 -11.78
C TRP A 211 -1.48 -2.84 -11.66
N LEU A 212 -0.22 -2.66 -11.23
CA LEU A 212 0.41 -1.34 -11.12
C LEU A 212 0.67 -0.68 -12.48
N VAL A 213 0.87 -1.46 -13.55
CA VAL A 213 0.86 -0.95 -14.93
C VAL A 213 -0.53 -0.43 -15.32
N VAL A 214 -1.58 -1.19 -15.04
CA VAL A 214 -2.98 -0.76 -15.27
C VAL A 214 -3.28 0.52 -14.46
N ALA A 215 -2.87 0.56 -13.20
CA ALA A 215 -3.03 1.73 -12.34
C ALA A 215 -2.29 2.96 -12.89
N SER A 216 -1.09 2.77 -13.41
CA SER A 216 -0.29 3.83 -14.04
C SER A 216 -1.02 4.41 -15.26
N ALA A 217 -1.48 3.55 -16.17
CA ALA A 217 -2.27 3.99 -17.33
C ALA A 217 -3.55 4.73 -16.91
N LEU A 218 -4.23 4.24 -15.87
CA LEU A 218 -5.46 4.84 -15.36
C LEU A 218 -5.20 6.25 -14.78
N VAL A 219 -4.19 6.39 -13.91
CA VAL A 219 -3.81 7.67 -13.32
C VAL A 219 -3.39 8.67 -14.40
N THR A 220 -2.66 8.22 -15.42
CA THR A 220 -2.29 9.07 -16.57
C THR A 220 -3.51 9.57 -17.33
N ARG A 221 -4.50 8.71 -17.61
CA ARG A 221 -5.73 9.14 -18.29
C ARG A 221 -6.59 10.04 -17.42
N ILE A 222 -6.70 9.77 -16.13
CA ILE A 222 -7.40 10.66 -15.18
C ILE A 222 -6.75 12.04 -15.20
N TRP A 223 -5.42 12.11 -15.11
CA TRP A 223 -4.73 13.39 -15.23
C TRP A 223 -5.05 14.11 -16.54
N GLN A 224 -4.96 13.43 -17.69
CA GLN A 224 -5.25 14.01 -19.00
C GLN A 224 -6.68 14.54 -19.13
N LEU A 225 -7.67 13.85 -18.55
CA LEU A 225 -9.08 14.24 -18.61
C LEU A 225 -9.45 15.39 -17.68
N ASN A 226 -8.66 15.62 -16.62
CA ASN A 226 -8.92 16.64 -15.61
C ASN A 226 -7.85 17.75 -15.63
N ARG A 227 -7.19 17.97 -16.77
CA ARG A 227 -6.35 19.16 -17.00
C ARG A 227 -7.25 20.36 -17.31
N GLY A 228 -7.88 20.89 -16.27
CA GLY A 228 -8.56 22.19 -16.26
C GLY A 228 -7.83 23.14 -15.34
#